data_AF-A0AAJ2NSW5-F1
#
_entry.id   AF-A0AAJ2NSW5-F1
#
_cell.length_a   1.000
_cell.length_b   1.000
_cell.length_c   1.000
_cell.angle_alpha   90.00
_cell.angle_beta   90.00
_cell.angle_gamma   90.00
#
_symmetry.space_group_name_H-M   'P 1'
#
loop_
_entity.id
_entity.type
_entity.pdbx_description
1 polymer ?
#
loop_
_entity_poly.entity_id
_entity_poly.type
_entity_poly.pdbx_seq_one_letter_code
_entity_poly.pdbx_strand_id
1 'polypeptide(L)'
;EQASSYDIQIEHYTNYIKKNKEWELAGIFADDGITGTNTKKRDEFNRMIEECMAGNIDMIITKSISRFARNTLDCLKYIRQLKNKNIAVFFEKENINTL
;
A
#
# COMPACT_ATOMS: atom_id res chain seq x y z
N GLU A 1 -4.60 -12.92 -25.03
CA GLU A 1 -4.79 -11.58 -24.45
C GLU A 1 -3.69 -11.36 -23.41
N GLN A 2 -3.00 -10.20 -23.41
CA GLN A 2 -2.03 -9.87 -22.37
C GLN A 2 -2.79 -9.37 -21.13
N ALA A 3 -2.48 -9.92 -19.96
CA ALA A 3 -2.97 -9.39 -18.68
C ALA A 3 -2.53 -7.92 -18.55
N SER A 4 -3.41 -7.07 -18.01
CA SER A 4 -3.06 -5.67 -17.82
C SER A 4 -1.92 -5.55 -16.80
N SER A 5 -1.13 -4.48 -16.87
CA SER A 5 -0.10 -4.19 -15.86
C SER A 5 -0.69 -4.11 -14.44
N TYR A 6 -1.99 -3.88 -14.30
CA TYR A 6 -2.70 -3.88 -13.04
C TYR A 6 -2.95 -5.30 -12.52
N ASP A 7 -3.48 -6.19 -13.36
CA ASP A 7 -3.74 -7.60 -13.00
C ASP A 7 -2.45 -8.31 -12.58
N ILE A 8 -1.35 -8.04 -13.28
CA ILE A 8 -0.02 -8.59 -12.96
C ILE A 8 0.43 -8.12 -11.56
N GLN A 9 0.15 -6.88 -11.18
CA GLN A 9 0.51 -6.36 -9.85
C GLN A 9 -0.35 -6.98 -8.75
N ILE A 10 -1.65 -7.15 -8.99
CA ILE A 10 -2.55 -7.85 -8.06
C ILE A 10 -2.06 -9.28 -7.84
N GLU A 11 -1.79 -10.00 -8.93
CA GLU A 11 -1.35 -11.39 -8.87
C GLU A 11 -0.02 -11.52 -8.13
N HIS A 12 0.94 -10.64 -8.42
CA HIS A 12 2.25 -10.60 -7.74
C HIS A 12 2.10 -10.46 -6.23
N TYR A 13 1.40 -9.43 -5.75
CA TYR A 13 1.25 -9.18 -4.31
C TYR A 13 0.37 -10.21 -3.62
N THR A 14 -0.69 -10.68 -4.27
CA THR A 14 -1.53 -11.77 -3.75
C THR A 14 -0.71 -13.03 -3.52
N ASN A 15 0.11 -13.42 -4.49
CA ASN A 15 0.98 -14.59 -4.37
C ASN A 15 2.12 -14.37 -3.37
N TYR A 16 2.69 -13.16 -3.33
CA TYR A 16 3.73 -12.82 -2.36
C TYR A 16 3.24 -12.96 -0.92
N ILE A 17 2.03 -12.48 -0.64
CA ILE A 17 1.42 -12.59 0.69
C ILE A 17 1.07 -14.05 1.01
N LYS A 18 0.39 -14.74 0.10
CA LYS A 18 -0.02 -16.15 0.31
C LYS A 18 1.13 -17.14 0.48
N LYS A 19 2.34 -16.79 0.02
CA LYS A 19 3.54 -17.60 0.24
C LYS A 19 3.99 -17.58 1.70
N ASN A 20 3.65 -16.54 2.45
CA ASN A 20 3.91 -16.46 3.88
C ASN A 20 2.70 -17.00 4.66
N LYS A 21 2.90 -18.05 5.45
CA LYS A 21 1.83 -18.67 6.26
C LYS A 21 1.40 -17.82 7.45
N GLU A 22 2.21 -16.85 7.84
CA GLU A 22 1.93 -15.94 8.95
C GLU A 22 1.12 -14.72 8.51
N TRP A 23 0.89 -14.55 7.20
CA TRP A 23 0.20 -13.39 6.65
C TRP A 23 -1.17 -13.76 6.10
N GLU A 24 -2.13 -12.86 6.31
CA GLU A 24 -3.46 -12.92 5.71
C GLU A 24 -3.66 -11.73 4.78
N LEU A 25 -4.22 -11.97 3.59
CA LEU A 25 -4.51 -10.91 2.64
C LEU A 25 -5.75 -10.13 3.10
N ALA A 26 -5.53 -8.98 3.74
CA ALA A 26 -6.61 -8.09 4.15
C ALA A 26 -7.33 -7.41 2.97
N GLY A 27 -6.62 -7.19 1.86
CA GLY A 27 -7.18 -6.60 0.65
C GLY A 27 -6.12 -6.03 -0.28
N ILE A 28 -6.53 -5.69 -1.50
CA ILE A 28 -5.70 -4.91 -2.43
C ILE A 28 -6.32 -3.53 -2.57
N PHE A 29 -5.53 -2.51 -2.24
CA PHE A 29 -5.93 -1.10 -2.28
C PHE A 29 -5.15 -0.41 -3.40
N ALA A 30 -5.85 0.01 -4.45
CA ALA A 30 -5.21 0.62 -5.60
C ALA A 30 -6.03 1.79 -6.13
N ASP A 31 -5.37 2.94 -6.26
CA ASP A 31 -5.95 4.12 -6.91
C ASP A 31 -5.53 4.11 -8.39
N ASP A 32 -6.51 4.24 -9.30
CA ASP A 32 -6.26 4.30 -10.74
C ASP A 32 -5.46 5.56 -11.11
N GLY A 33 -4.23 5.34 -11.60
CA GLY A 33 -3.36 6.38 -12.14
C GLY A 33 -3.63 6.64 -13.63
N ILE A 34 -4.85 7.00 -14.01
CA ILE A 34 -5.14 7.31 -15.42
C ILE A 34 -4.77 8.78 -15.69
N THR A 35 -3.62 8.94 -16.35
CA THR A 35 -3.23 10.07 -17.23
C THR A 35 -3.13 11.46 -16.60
N GLY A 36 -1.90 11.95 -16.44
CA GLY A 36 -1.37 13.27 -16.88
C GLY A 36 -2.10 14.61 -16.65
N THR A 37 -3.39 14.67 -16.34
CA THR A 37 -4.18 15.90 -16.24
C THR A 37 -5.27 15.64 -15.22
N ASN A 38 -5.12 16.24 -14.02
CA ASN A 38 -6.10 16.42 -12.94
C ASN A 38 -7.36 15.51 -13.00
N THR A 39 -7.65 14.61 -12.07
CA THR A 39 -8.18 14.81 -10.68
C THR A 39 -8.70 13.40 -10.27
N LYS A 40 -8.60 12.86 -9.05
CA LYS A 40 -9.51 13.05 -7.89
C LYS A 40 -9.24 11.89 -6.90
N LYS A 41 -9.16 12.24 -5.62
CA LYS A 41 -9.23 11.41 -4.39
C LYS A 41 -8.51 10.05 -4.35
N ARG A 42 -7.60 9.91 -3.39
CA ARG A 42 -6.96 8.64 -3.05
C ARG A 42 -7.91 7.81 -2.17
N ASP A 43 -9.08 7.47 -2.70
CA ASP A 43 -10.15 6.84 -1.91
C ASP A 43 -9.70 5.47 -1.39
N GLU A 44 -9.01 4.66 -2.20
CA GLU A 44 -8.50 3.37 -1.74
C GLU A 44 -7.31 3.51 -0.80
N PHE A 45 -6.44 4.52 -0.99
CA PHE A 45 -5.41 4.81 0.00
C PHE A 45 -6.01 5.25 1.34
N ASN A 46 -7.00 6.14 1.33
CA ASN A 46 -7.63 6.62 2.55
C ASN A 46 -8.36 5.48 3.26
N ARG A 47 -9.08 4.65 2.51
CA ARG A 47 -9.71 3.43 3.02
C ARG A 47 -8.69 2.49 3.66
N MET A 48 -7.55 2.23 3.00
CA MET A 48 -6.46 1.44 3.58
C MET A 48 -5.97 2.03 4.91
N ILE A 49 -5.80 3.35 4.98
CA ILE A 49 -5.42 4.02 6.24
C ILE A 49 -6.51 3.85 7.31
N GLU A 50 -7.79 3.97 6.96
CA GLU A 50 -8.90 3.76 7.90
C GLU A 50 -8.93 2.33 8.44
N GLU A 51 -8.75 1.31 7.59
CA GLU A 51 -8.63 -0.10 7.99
C GLU A 51 -7.44 -0.33 8.93
N CYS A 52 -6.30 0.30 8.65
CA CYS A 52 -5.15 0.33 9.56
C CYS A 52 -5.52 0.97 10.91
N MET A 53 -6.22 2.11 10.91
CA MET A 53 -6.60 2.80 12.14
C MET A 53 -7.62 2.01 12.98
N ALA A 54 -8.49 1.25 12.31
CA ALA A 54 -9.46 0.33 12.90
C ALA A 54 -8.83 -0.94 13.48
N GLY A 55 -7.58 -1.24 13.14
CA GLY A 55 -6.85 -2.43 13.61
C GLY A 55 -7.06 -3.68 12.75
N ASN A 56 -7.63 -3.53 11.56
CA ASN A 56 -7.86 -4.63 10.62
C ASN A 56 -6.61 -4.96 9.78
N ILE A 57 -5.64 -4.04 9.74
CA ILE A 57 -4.39 -4.17 8.99
C ILE A 57 -3.21 -3.77 9.88
N ASP A 58 -2.24 -4.66 10.06
CA ASP A 58 -1.00 -4.43 10.80
C ASP A 58 0.25 -4.31 9.91
N MET A 59 0.12 -4.60 8.61
CA MET A 59 1.19 -4.45 7.63
C MET A 59 0.66 -3.98 6.27
N ILE A 60 1.31 -2.95 5.72
CA ILE A 60 1.13 -2.47 4.35
C ILE A 60 2.34 -2.89 3.53
N ILE A 61 2.10 -3.48 2.36
CA ILE A 61 3.13 -3.75 1.36
C ILE A 61 2.90 -2.84 0.16
N THR A 62 3.92 -2.12 -0.27
CA THR A 62 3.84 -1.22 -1.42
C THR A 62 5.11 -1.27 -2.26
N LYS A 63 4.97 -1.03 -3.55
CA LYS A 63 6.08 -1.11 -4.50
C LYS A 63 7.18 -0.11 -4.19
N SER A 64 6.82 1.13 -3.87
CA SER A 64 7.78 2.20 -3.62
C SER A 64 7.23 3.34 -2.78
N ILE A 65 8.11 4.15 -2.21
CA ILE A 65 7.73 5.37 -1.47
C ILE A 65 6.80 6.27 -2.30
N SER A 66 7.09 6.41 -3.60
CA SER A 66 6.29 7.22 -4.51
C SER A 66 4.89 6.67 -4.79
N ARG A 67 4.64 5.37 -4.57
CA ARG A 67 3.30 4.76 -4.62
C ARG A 67 2.54 4.96 -3.32
N PHE A 68 3.27 5.05 -2.21
CA PHE A 68 2.68 5.32 -0.90
C PHE A 68 2.28 6.78 -0.70
N ALA A 69 3.14 7.74 -1.03
CA ALA A 69 2.89 9.15 -0.79
C ALA A 69 3.34 10.04 -1.97
N ARG A 70 2.58 11.11 -2.22
CA ARG A 70 2.83 12.05 -3.32
C ARG A 70 3.84 13.15 -2.97
N ASN A 71 4.10 13.36 -1.68
CA ASN A 71 5.08 14.31 -1.18
C ASN A 71 5.70 13.81 0.13
N THR A 72 6.85 14.39 0.49
CA THR A 72 7.65 13.97 1.66
C THR A 72 6.92 14.23 2.99
N LEU A 73 6.15 15.32 3.10
CA LEU A 73 5.45 15.67 4.35
C LEU A 73 4.35 14.65 4.67
N ASP A 74 3.52 14.31 3.69
CA ASP A 74 2.47 13.28 3.83
C ASP A 74 3.10 11.92 4.12
N CYS A 75 4.20 11.59 3.44
CA CYS A 75 4.94 10.34 3.68
C CYS A 75 5.32 10.18 5.15
N LEU A 76 6.02 11.18 5.70
CA LEU A 76 6.45 11.18 7.09
C LEU A 76 5.27 11.18 8.07
N LYS A 77 4.21 11.93 7.74
CA LYS A 77 2.99 12.01 8.54
C LYS A 77 2.29 10.64 8.67
N TYR A 78 2.09 9.92 7.56
CA TYR A 78 1.42 8.61 7.61
C TYR A 78 2.32 7.53 8.21
N ILE A 79 3.60 7.48 7.86
CA ILE A 79 4.55 6.51 8.45
C ILE A 79 4.58 6.66 9.98
N ARG A 80 4.66 7.89 10.51
CA ARG A 80 4.65 8.11 11.97
C ARG A 80 3.34 7.67 12.61
N GLN A 81 2.19 7.99 12.00
CA GLN A 81 0.89 7.56 12.53
C GLN A 81 0.75 6.03 12.58
N LEU A 82 1.15 5.35 11.50
CA LEU A 82 1.11 3.89 11.41
C LEU A 82 2.09 3.25 12.40
N LYS A 83 3.31 3.76 12.49
CA LYS A 83 4.32 3.31 13.46
C LYS A 83 3.83 3.42 14.91
N ASN A 84 3.16 4.52 15.27
CA ASN A 84 2.60 4.70 16.61
C ASN A 84 1.49 3.67 16.94
N LYS A 85 0.89 3.03 15.93
CA LYS A 85 -0.06 1.92 16.08
C LYS A 85 0.57 0.55 15.88
N ASN A 86 1.89 0.47 15.79
CA ASN A 86 2.63 -0.76 15.49
C ASN A 86 2.23 -1.38 14.14
N ILE A 87 1.99 -0.54 13.13
CA ILE A 87 1.66 -0.97 11.76
C ILE A 87 2.88 -0.79 10.87
N ALA A 88 3.33 -1.87 10.24
CA ALA A 88 4.47 -1.89 9.34
C ALA A 88 4.11 -1.33 7.96
N VAL A 89 5.04 -0.60 7.34
CA VAL A 89 5.00 -0.29 5.92
C VAL A 89 6.28 -0.84 5.29
N PHE A 90 6.12 -1.82 4.41
CA PHE A 90 7.21 -2.43 3.66
C PHE A 90 7.25 -1.86 2.24
N PHE A 91 8.38 -1.24 1.91
CA PHE A 91 8.67 -0.67 0.60
C PHE A 91 9.56 -1.63 -0.19
N GLU A 92 8.99 -2.33 -1.18
CA GLU A 92 9.67 -3.39 -1.93
C GLU A 92 10.90 -2.86 -2.69
N LYS A 93 10.77 -1.76 -3.43
CA LYS A 93 11.86 -1.20 -4.24
C LYS A 93 12.99 -0.65 -3.37
N GLU A 94 12.65 0.03 -2.28
CA GLU A 94 13.64 0.60 -1.37
C GLU A 94 14.20 -0.44 -0.38
N ASN A 95 13.57 -1.62 -0.27
CA ASN A 95 13.86 -2.66 0.70
C ASN A 95 13.89 -2.13 2.16
N ILE A 96 12.85 -1.38 2.53
CA ILE A 96 12.72 -0.73 3.84
C ILE A 96 11.46 -1.24 4.54
N ASN A 97 11.60 -1.62 5.82
CA ASN A 97 10.49 -1.79 6.75
C ASN A 97 10.53 -0.66 7.79
N THR A 98 9.38 -0.03 8.08
CA THR A 98 9.29 1.12 8.98
C THR A 98 9.21 0.77 10.47
N LEU A 99 8.90 -0.49 10.79
CA LEU A 99 8.97 -1.02 12.16
C LEU A 99 10.36 -1.58 12.46
#